data_AF-A0A800KUS5-F1
#
_entry.id   AF-A0A800KUS5-F1
#
_cell.length_a   1.000
_cell.length_b   1.000
_cell.length_c   1.000
_cell.angle_alpha   90.00
_cell.angle_beta   90.00
_cell.angle_gamma   90.00
#
_symmetry.space_group_name_H-M   'P 1'
#
loop_
_entity.id
_entity.type
_entity.pdbx_description
1 polymer ?
#
loop_
_entity_poly.entity_id
_entity_poly.type
_entity_poly.pdbx_seq_one_letter_code
_entity_poly.pdbx_strand_id
1 'polypeptide(L)'
;MKMPNRKMKNFICVLLTSFLISTLLSACSDDEPEIKFNHPHTNIGSLKKHTFEHKFADQCVARELKNSVNKVEDKKRFAKSCMCIATRMMRELTEVEAEKFLVQKKNTQSLKMSFDEAAYFCLQKTASPKSPTLFGRR
;
A
#
# COMPACT_ATOMS: atom_id res chain seq x y z
N MET A 1 -54.56 5.35 30.75
CA MET A 1 -53.14 5.23 30.34
C MET A 1 -52.54 6.63 30.19
N LYS A 2 -51.51 6.97 30.96
CA LYS A 2 -50.88 8.31 30.99
C LYS A 2 -49.64 8.29 30.09
N MET A 3 -49.66 9.04 28.98
CA MET A 3 -48.54 9.07 28.04
C MET A 3 -47.31 9.75 28.66
N PRO A 4 -46.09 9.24 28.40
CA PRO A 4 -44.86 9.85 28.90
C PRO A 4 -44.56 11.18 28.20
N ASN A 5 -44.17 12.15 29.02
CA ASN A 5 -43.95 13.56 28.68
C ASN A 5 -42.85 13.73 27.61
N ARG A 6 -42.99 14.72 26.70
CA ARG A 6 -42.12 14.91 25.52
C ARG A 6 -40.64 15.06 25.88
N LYS A 7 -40.34 15.69 27.03
CA LYS A 7 -38.97 15.82 27.54
C LYS A 7 -38.37 14.49 28.02
N MET A 8 -39.19 13.58 28.52
CA MET A 8 -38.76 12.25 28.97
C MET A 8 -38.47 11.34 27.77
N LYS A 9 -39.24 11.45 26.68
CA LYS A 9 -38.94 10.75 25.41
C LYS A 9 -37.60 11.19 24.82
N ASN A 10 -37.31 12.49 24.81
CA ASN A 10 -36.04 13.01 24.30
C ASN A 10 -34.84 12.54 25.14
N PHE A 11 -34.98 12.48 26.47
CA PHE A 11 -33.94 11.94 27.35
C PHE A 11 -33.68 10.44 27.10
N ILE A 12 -34.74 9.65 26.93
CA ILE A 12 -34.62 8.22 26.62
C ILE A 12 -33.96 8.00 25.25
N CYS A 13 -34.28 8.83 24.25
CA CYS A 13 -33.66 8.76 22.92
C CYS A 13 -32.15 9.07 22.96
N VAL A 14 -31.70 10.02 23.79
CA VAL A 14 -30.27 10.38 23.90
C VAL A 14 -29.45 9.29 24.59
N LEU A 15 -30.03 8.59 25.58
CA LEU A 15 -29.32 7.51 26.27
C LEU A 15 -29.15 6.27 25.38
N LEU A 16 -30.11 5.98 24.50
CA LEU A 16 -30.04 4.84 23.58
C LEU A 16 -29.01 5.03 22.45
N THR A 17 -28.79 6.26 21.99
CA THR A 17 -27.80 6.52 20.92
C THR A 17 -26.36 6.48 21.42
N SER A 18 -26.10 6.77 22.71
CA SER A 18 -24.76 6.70 23.29
C SER A 18 -24.24 5.26 23.47
N PHE A 19 -25.13 4.27 23.63
CA PHE A 19 -24.70 2.88 23.87
C PHE A 19 -24.28 2.15 22.59
N LEU A 20 -24.74 2.61 21.42
CA LEU A 20 -24.41 2.04 20.11
C LEU A 20 -23.03 2.47 19.57
N ILE A 21 -22.46 3.56 20.08
CA ILE A 21 -21.17 4.08 19.61
C ILE A 21 -20.00 3.30 20.24
N SER A 22 -20.16 2.81 21.47
CA SER A 22 -19.12 2.07 22.19
C SER A 22 -18.88 0.65 21.66
N THR A 23 -19.83 0.07 20.92
CA THR A 23 -19.70 -1.30 20.35
C THR A 23 -18.98 -1.35 19.00
N LEU A 24 -18.61 -0.20 18.41
CA LEU A 24 -17.89 -0.16 17.12
C LEU A 24 -16.36 -0.14 17.26
N LEU A 25 -15.81 -0.11 18.48
CA LEU A 25 -14.36 -0.06 18.72
C LEU A 25 -13.71 -1.41 19.05
N SER A 26 -14.44 -2.53 19.05
CA SER A 26 -13.90 -3.87 19.31
C SER A 26 -13.43 -4.65 18.06
N ALA A 27 -13.19 -3.97 16.94
CA ALA A 27 -12.69 -4.58 15.69
C ALA A 27 -11.20 -4.25 15.38
N CYS A 28 -10.40 -4.00 16.42
CA CYS A 28 -8.94 -3.91 16.30
C CYS A 28 -8.27 -4.68 17.46
N SER A 29 -8.51 -5.99 17.50
CA SER A 29 -7.71 -6.93 18.31
C SER A 29 -7.16 -7.94 17.30
N ASP A 30 -6.05 -7.54 16.69
CA ASP A 30 -5.18 -8.44 15.92
C ASP A 30 -4.01 -8.78 16.86
N ASP A 31 -4.24 -9.73 17.77
CA ASP A 31 -3.16 -10.37 18.53
C ASP A 31 -2.41 -11.31 17.56
N GLU A 32 -1.54 -10.75 16.71
CA GLU A 32 -0.52 -11.53 16.03
C GLU A 32 0.60 -11.85 17.07
N PRO A 33 1.04 -13.11 17.20
CA PRO A 33 2.16 -13.44 18.09
C PRO A 33 3.42 -12.70 17.65
N GLU A 34 4.19 -12.16 18.61
CA GLU A 34 5.49 -11.54 18.38
C GLU A 34 6.48 -12.56 17.76
N ILE A 35 6.55 -12.58 16.42
CA ILE A 35 7.59 -13.31 15.71
C ILE A 35 8.88 -12.50 15.84
N LYS A 36 9.78 -12.98 16.70
CA LYS A 36 11.14 -12.46 16.85
C LYS A 36 11.80 -12.35 15.47
N PHE A 37 12.13 -11.11 15.08
CA PHE A 37 12.91 -10.79 13.88
C PHE A 37 14.34 -11.35 14.01
N ASN A 38 14.50 -12.63 13.70
CA ASN A 38 15.79 -13.13 13.27
C ASN A 38 15.85 -12.86 11.77
N HIS A 39 16.86 -12.09 11.33
CA HIS A 39 17.24 -12.02 9.93
C HIS A 39 18.32 -13.08 9.63
N PRO A 40 17.96 -14.36 9.34
CA PRO A 40 18.84 -15.22 8.56
C PRO A 40 18.49 -15.01 7.09
N HIS A 41 19.47 -14.57 6.30
CA HIS A 41 19.41 -14.65 4.84
C HIS A 41 19.38 -16.13 4.43
N THR A 42 18.21 -16.77 4.49
CA THR A 42 18.03 -18.12 3.96
C THR A 42 17.71 -18.03 2.47
N ASN A 43 18.38 -18.88 1.68
CA ASN A 43 18.26 -18.92 0.21
C ASN A 43 16.83 -19.23 -0.29
N ILE A 44 15.91 -19.68 0.58
CA ILE A 44 14.51 -19.93 0.24
C ILE A 44 13.69 -18.63 0.31
N GLY A 45 14.00 -17.76 1.27
CA GLY A 45 13.47 -16.41 1.36
C GLY A 45 13.78 -15.55 0.15
N SER A 46 14.97 -15.71 -0.43
CA SER A 46 15.35 -14.99 -1.64
C SER A 46 14.51 -15.40 -2.85
N LEU A 47 14.12 -16.67 -2.98
CA LEU A 47 13.30 -17.14 -4.11
C LEU A 47 11.88 -16.54 -4.07
N LYS A 48 11.24 -16.52 -2.90
CA LYS A 48 9.92 -15.87 -2.72
C LYS A 48 10.02 -14.37 -2.97
N LYS A 49 11.09 -13.72 -2.51
CA LYS A 49 11.33 -12.28 -2.74
C LYS A 49 11.57 -11.94 -4.22
N HIS A 50 12.31 -12.76 -4.96
CA HIS A 50 12.47 -12.58 -6.41
C HIS A 50 11.17 -12.84 -7.17
N THR A 51 10.39 -13.83 -6.75
CA THR A 51 9.07 -14.07 -7.34
C THR A 51 8.13 -12.89 -7.08
N PHE A 52 8.15 -12.34 -5.87
CA PHE A 52 7.44 -11.11 -5.51
C PHE A 52 7.88 -9.95 -6.41
N GLU A 53 9.18 -9.72 -6.56
CA GLU A 53 9.76 -8.63 -7.36
C GLU A 53 9.19 -8.62 -8.78
N HIS A 54 9.27 -9.73 -9.50
CA HIS A 54 8.75 -9.82 -10.87
C HIS A 54 7.22 -9.71 -10.93
N LYS A 55 6.49 -10.43 -10.07
CA LYS A 55 5.01 -10.41 -10.07
C LYS A 55 4.47 -9.04 -9.74
N PHE A 56 5.10 -8.33 -8.80
CA PHE A 56 4.74 -6.97 -8.44
C PHE A 56 4.98 -6.02 -9.62
N ALA A 57 6.14 -6.11 -10.28
CA ALA A 57 6.43 -5.31 -11.47
C ALA A 57 5.39 -5.50 -12.56
N ASP A 58 5.04 -6.75 -12.87
CA ASP A 58 4.07 -7.06 -13.92
C ASP A 58 2.70 -6.46 -13.61
N GLN A 59 2.25 -6.56 -12.35
CA GLN A 59 0.99 -5.95 -11.92
C GLN A 59 1.03 -4.42 -11.96
N CYS A 60 2.16 -3.82 -11.58
CA CYS A 60 2.39 -2.39 -11.68
C CYS A 60 2.32 -1.92 -13.14
N VAL A 61 3.05 -2.58 -14.05
CA VAL A 61 3.04 -2.24 -15.49
C VAL A 61 1.63 -2.40 -16.07
N ALA A 62 0.93 -3.48 -15.74
CA ALA A 62 -0.43 -3.71 -16.21
C ALA A 62 -1.41 -2.61 -15.73
N ARG A 63 -1.25 -2.12 -14.50
CA ARG A 63 -2.04 -1.02 -13.95
C ARG A 63 -1.79 0.29 -14.69
N GLU A 64 -0.52 0.64 -14.89
CA GLU A 64 -0.13 1.89 -15.57
C GLU A 64 -0.51 1.87 -17.06
N LEU A 65 -0.41 0.71 -17.71
CA LEU A 65 -0.80 0.55 -19.12
C LEU A 65 -2.30 0.58 -19.36
N LYS A 66 -3.14 0.34 -18.34
CA LYS A 66 -4.60 0.26 -18.50
C LYS A 66 -5.19 1.50 -19.16
N ASN A 67 -4.63 2.67 -18.85
CA ASN A 67 -5.09 3.97 -19.35
C ASN A 67 -4.12 4.59 -20.40
N SER A 68 -3.11 3.84 -20.84
CA SER A 68 -2.13 4.32 -21.81
C SER A 68 -2.67 4.25 -23.24
N VAL A 69 -2.48 5.34 -23.99
CA VAL A 69 -2.74 5.41 -25.43
C VAL A 69 -1.58 4.80 -26.23
N ASN A 70 -0.33 5.04 -25.80
CA ASN A 70 0.87 4.54 -26.47
C ASN A 70 1.47 3.34 -25.71
N LYS A 71 0.78 2.21 -25.79
CA LYS A 71 1.09 1.02 -24.99
C LYS A 71 2.51 0.48 -25.17
N VAL A 72 3.10 0.62 -26.36
CA VAL A 72 4.42 0.03 -26.66
C VAL A 72 5.55 0.82 -26.00
N GLU A 73 5.55 2.14 -26.16
CA GLU A 73 6.57 3.00 -25.54
C GLU A 73 6.35 3.15 -24.04
N ASP A 74 5.10 3.28 -23.61
CA ASP A 74 4.78 3.39 -22.19
C ASP A 74 5.11 2.09 -21.43
N LYS A 75 4.97 0.92 -22.06
CA LYS A 75 5.37 -0.35 -21.43
C LYS A 75 6.85 -0.36 -21.08
N LYS A 76 7.73 0.12 -21.98
CA LYS A 76 9.18 0.20 -21.72
C LYS A 76 9.47 1.15 -20.56
N ARG A 77 8.81 2.31 -20.53
CA ARG A 77 8.97 3.31 -19.47
C ARG A 77 8.49 2.77 -18.12
N PHE A 78 7.29 2.21 -18.07
CA PHE A 78 6.72 1.67 -16.84
C PHE A 78 7.45 0.43 -16.36
N ALA A 79 7.93 -0.45 -17.26
CA ALA A 79 8.73 -1.62 -16.85
C ALA A 79 9.97 -1.20 -16.05
N LYS A 80 10.68 -0.14 -16.48
CA LYS A 80 11.84 0.38 -15.76
C LYS A 80 11.48 0.91 -14.37
N SER A 81 10.44 1.74 -14.28
CA SER A 81 10.01 2.34 -13.01
C SER A 81 9.43 1.30 -12.04
N CYS A 82 8.53 0.45 -12.52
CA CYS A 82 7.91 -0.62 -11.75
C CYS A 82 8.94 -1.63 -11.26
N MET A 83 10.00 -1.90 -12.04
CA MET A 83 11.07 -2.76 -11.55
C MET A 83 11.92 -2.12 -10.46
N CYS A 84 12.30 -0.86 -10.63
CA CYS A 84 12.98 -0.13 -9.56
C CYS A 84 12.18 -0.17 -8.25
N ILE A 85 10.86 0.04 -8.33
CA ILE A 85 9.97 0.02 -7.16
C ILE A 85 9.98 -1.36 -6.52
N ALA A 86 9.75 -2.42 -7.30
CA ALA A 86 9.70 -3.79 -6.78
C ALA A 86 11.02 -4.24 -6.14
N THR A 87 12.17 -3.93 -6.76
CA THR A 87 13.51 -4.21 -6.24
C THR A 87 13.78 -3.47 -4.92
N ARG A 88 13.19 -2.29 -4.75
CA ARG A 88 13.35 -1.53 -3.50
C ARG A 88 12.42 -2.06 -2.41
N MET A 89 11.19 -2.39 -2.76
CA MET A 89 10.23 -3.00 -1.84
C MET A 89 10.75 -4.32 -1.27
N MET A 90 11.30 -5.22 -2.09
CA MET A 90 11.80 -6.53 -1.61
C MET A 90 12.93 -6.46 -0.58
N ARG A 91 13.64 -5.33 -0.47
CA ARG A 91 14.72 -5.14 0.51
C ARG A 91 14.17 -5.12 1.93
N GLU A 92 13.12 -4.34 2.14
CA GLU A 92 12.47 -4.13 3.43
C GLU A 92 11.32 -5.11 3.68
N LEU A 93 10.82 -5.77 2.62
CA LEU A 93 9.68 -6.69 2.73
C LEU A 93 10.07 -7.97 3.50
N THR A 94 9.25 -8.33 4.49
CA THR A 94 9.36 -9.63 5.15
C THR A 94 8.87 -10.74 4.21
N GLU A 95 9.30 -11.98 4.45
CA GLU A 95 8.82 -13.13 3.65
C GLU A 95 7.31 -13.33 3.80
N VAL A 96 6.76 -13.05 4.99
CA VAL A 96 5.33 -13.15 5.28
C VAL A 96 4.53 -12.15 4.46
N GLU A 97 5.01 -10.92 4.31
CA GLU A 97 4.35 -9.91 3.48
C GLU A 97 4.44 -10.24 1.99
N ALA A 98 5.60 -10.73 1.54
CA ALA A 98 5.76 -11.23 0.16
C ALA A 98 4.77 -12.36 -0.13
N GLU A 99 4.55 -13.27 0.83
CA GLU A 99 3.59 -14.36 0.72
C GLU A 99 2.13 -13.87 0.77
N LYS A 100 1.80 -12.93 1.67
CA LYS A 100 0.47 -12.27 1.71
C LYS A 100 0.14 -11.61 0.36
N PHE A 101 1.14 -11.02 -0.31
CA PHE A 101 0.95 -10.49 -1.68
C PHE A 101 0.82 -11.59 -2.74
N LEU A 102 1.73 -12.56 -2.77
CA LEU A 102 1.79 -13.59 -3.81
C LEU A 102 0.62 -14.58 -3.76
N VAL A 103 0.29 -15.06 -2.57
CA VAL A 103 -0.71 -16.12 -2.35
C VAL A 103 -2.07 -15.52 -2.06
N GLN A 104 -2.14 -14.58 -1.10
CA GLN A 104 -3.43 -14.03 -0.65
C GLN A 104 -3.89 -12.85 -1.51
N LYS A 105 -3.06 -12.34 -2.42
CA LYS A 105 -3.34 -11.14 -3.24
C LYS A 105 -3.78 -9.94 -2.41
N LYS A 106 -3.31 -9.86 -1.15
CA LYS A 106 -3.62 -8.77 -0.23
C LYS A 106 -2.57 -7.68 -0.34
N ASN A 107 -3.02 -6.44 -0.51
CA ASN A 107 -2.18 -5.27 -0.37
C ASN A 107 -2.24 -4.83 1.10
N THR A 108 -1.26 -5.25 1.90
CA THR A 108 -1.17 -4.81 3.30
C THR A 108 -0.87 -3.31 3.36
N GLN A 109 -1.17 -2.69 4.50
CA GLN A 109 -0.81 -1.31 4.73
C GLN A 109 0.71 -1.14 4.60
N SER A 110 1.49 -2.03 5.20
CA SER A 110 2.95 -2.02 5.13
C SER A 110 3.46 -2.04 3.69
N LEU A 111 2.88 -2.89 2.84
CA LEU A 111 3.19 -2.95 1.41
C LEU A 111 2.90 -1.62 0.70
N LYS A 112 1.83 -0.92 1.09
CA LYS A 112 1.50 0.40 0.57
C LYS A 112 2.54 1.44 0.99
N MET A 113 2.97 1.45 2.26
CA MET A 113 4.04 2.35 2.73
C MET A 113 5.34 2.10 1.98
N SER A 114 5.75 0.83 1.86
CA SER A 114 6.96 0.46 1.10
C SER A 114 6.86 0.87 -0.36
N PHE A 115 5.68 0.77 -0.97
CA PHE A 115 5.44 1.26 -2.32
C PHE A 115 5.59 2.77 -2.42
N ASP A 116 4.95 3.54 -1.53
CA ASP A 116 4.98 5.01 -1.56
C ASP A 116 6.43 5.53 -1.40
N GLU A 117 7.19 4.93 -0.48
CA GLU A 117 8.62 5.22 -0.32
C GLU A 117 9.41 4.85 -1.58
N ALA A 118 9.25 3.63 -2.09
CA ALA A 118 9.98 3.17 -3.26
C ALA A 118 9.65 4.01 -4.51
N ALA A 119 8.39 4.40 -4.70
CA ALA A 119 7.93 5.25 -5.78
C ALA A 119 8.58 6.63 -5.71
N TYR A 120 8.69 7.23 -4.52
CA TYR A 120 9.41 8.49 -4.33
C TYR A 120 10.83 8.39 -4.91
N PHE A 121 11.60 7.37 -4.53
CA PHE A 121 12.97 7.20 -5.01
C PHE A 121 13.06 6.90 -6.52
N CYS A 122 12.19 6.03 -7.02
CA CYS A 122 12.28 5.51 -8.38
C CYS A 122 11.74 6.50 -9.43
N LEU A 123 10.73 7.31 -9.08
CA LEU A 123 10.12 8.26 -10.00
C LEU A 123 10.82 9.63 -9.96
N GLN A 124 11.39 10.04 -8.83
CA GLN A 124 12.08 11.34 -8.75
C GLN A 124 13.30 11.46 -9.67
N LYS A 125 14.03 10.37 -9.93
CA LYS A 125 15.14 10.39 -10.92
C LYS A 125 14.69 10.76 -12.34
N THR A 126 13.41 10.59 -12.67
CA THR A 126 12.85 11.00 -13.97
C THR A 126 12.24 12.39 -13.95
N ALA A 127 12.02 12.96 -12.76
CA ALA A 127 11.39 14.26 -12.54
C ALA A 127 12.42 15.37 -12.25
N SER A 128 13.70 15.20 -12.64
CA SER A 128 14.66 16.30 -12.52
C SER A 128 14.09 17.51 -13.28
N PRO A 129 13.82 18.65 -12.61
CA PRO A 129 13.43 19.84 -13.34
C PRO A 129 14.56 20.12 -14.33
N LYS A 130 14.26 20.16 -15.63
CA LYS A 130 15.17 20.76 -16.58
C LYS A 130 15.41 22.16 -16.04
N SER A 131 16.63 22.46 -15.61
CA SER A 131 16.98 23.82 -15.21
C SER A 131 16.55 24.74 -16.35
N PRO A 132 15.81 25.82 -16.08
CA PRO A 132 15.50 26.76 -17.14
C PRO A 132 16.84 27.21 -17.72
N THR A 133 17.03 27.01 -19.02
CA THR A 133 18.12 27.62 -19.75
C THR A 133 17.82 29.11 -19.81
N LEU A 134 18.14 29.83 -18.74
CA LEU A 134 17.89 31.27 -18.61
C LEU A 134 18.66 32.08 -19.65
N PHE A 135 19.66 31.48 -20.30
CA PHE A 135 20.42 32.08 -21.39
C PHE A 135 20.65 31.02 -22.48
N GLY A 136 19.88 31.08 -23.57
CA GLY A 136 20.27 30.44 -24.81
C GLY A 136 21.61 31.02 -25.27
N ARG A 137 22.59 30.17 -25.60
CA ARG A 137 23.81 30.65 -26.26
C ARG A 137 23.42 31.30 -27.59
N ARG A 138 24.01 32.47 -27.83
CA ARG A 138 23.96 33.20 -29.11
C ARG A 138 24.45 32.34 -30.26
#